data_AF-A0A9D8D2X8-F1
#
_entry.id   AF-A0A9D8D2X8-F1
#
_cell.length_a   1.000
_cell.length_b   1.000
_cell.length_c   1.000
_cell.angle_alpha   90.00
_cell.angle_beta   90.00
_cell.angle_gamma   90.00
#
_symmetry.space_group_name_H-M   'P 1'
#
loop_
_entity.id
_entity.type
_entity.pdbx_description
1 polymer ?
#
loop_
_entity_poly.entity_id
_entity_poly.type
_entity_poly.pdbx_seq_one_letter_code
_entity_poly.pdbx_strand_id
1 'polypeptide(L)'
;MPKSVYGALAGLAVLVASGAVLAKEGSGGMPQLDPHSFAPQLVWLAVAFLALYLVMSRLAVPAISDTLDRRQAKIQGDLDAAEKANADTRGLVAAYDKKLADTREEARKLMRERAEADSAAATARLTALNDKLNAQIGEAEKRIAKQRDEVMAGLEQMAKDIGHEVYAKLSGQPADQTALAAKVAAAVKGGGR
;
A
#
# COMPACT_ATOMS: atom_id res chain seq x y z
N MET A 1 -9.83 -15.91 40.66
CA MET A 1 -9.93 -16.05 42.13
C MET A 1 -9.71 -14.66 42.70
N PRO A 2 -10.62 -14.08 43.51
CA PRO A 2 -11.17 -14.62 44.77
C PRO A 2 -12.69 -14.87 44.66
N LYS A 3 -13.24 -16.07 44.93
CA LYS A 3 -13.53 -16.73 46.21
C LYS A 3 -14.36 -15.88 47.21
N SER A 4 -15.57 -16.42 47.45
CA SER A 4 -16.46 -16.30 48.61
C SER A 4 -17.11 -14.95 48.95
N VAL A 5 -18.31 -14.72 48.42
CA VAL A 5 -19.35 -13.91 49.10
C VAL A 5 -20.73 -14.61 49.15
N TYR A 6 -20.94 -15.74 48.46
CA TYR A 6 -22.17 -16.54 48.56
C TYR A 6 -22.24 -17.45 49.82
N GLY A 7 -21.51 -17.11 50.88
CA GLY A 7 -21.39 -17.92 52.10
C GLY A 7 -21.72 -17.15 53.36
N ALA A 8 -22.92 -16.59 53.47
CA ALA A 8 -23.44 -16.03 54.73
C ALA A 8 -24.97 -16.16 54.85
N LEU A 9 -25.58 -17.15 54.20
CA LEU A 9 -26.95 -17.60 54.47
C LEU A 9 -26.92 -19.04 55.02
N ALA A 10 -25.91 -19.34 55.83
CA ALA A 10 -25.87 -20.56 56.62
C ALA A 10 -26.24 -20.21 58.06
N GLY A 11 -27.39 -20.72 58.49
CA GLY A 11 -27.65 -21.02 59.90
C GLY A 11 -28.10 -19.83 60.75
N LEU A 12 -29.40 -19.59 60.78
CA LEU A 12 -30.05 -19.34 62.06
C LEU A 12 -31.27 -20.26 62.17
N ALA A 13 -31.01 -21.52 62.49
CA ALA A 13 -31.97 -22.35 63.17
C ALA A 13 -32.21 -21.71 64.55
N VAL A 14 -33.33 -21.02 64.73
CA VAL A 14 -33.85 -20.74 66.07
C VAL A 14 -34.82 -21.86 66.40
N LEU A 15 -34.29 -22.84 67.13
CA LEU A 15 -35.09 -23.80 67.86
C LEU A 15 -35.42 -23.20 69.25
N VAL A 16 -36.68 -23.38 69.64
CA VAL A 16 -37.25 -23.36 71.01
C VAL A 16 -37.59 -22.00 71.63
N ALA A 17 -38.90 -21.78 71.79
CA ALA A 17 -39.50 -21.69 73.12
C ALA A 17 -40.91 -22.29 73.06
N SER A 18 -41.02 -23.54 73.51
CA SER A 18 -42.30 -24.14 73.90
C SER A 18 -42.81 -23.37 75.11
N GLY A 19 -43.69 -22.40 74.89
CA GLY A 19 -44.39 -21.69 75.95
C GLY A 19 -45.64 -22.46 76.35
N ALA A 20 -45.50 -23.45 77.23
CA ALA A 20 -46.63 -23.99 77.96
C ALA A 20 -47.13 -22.90 78.94
N VAL A 21 -48.05 -22.05 78.46
CA VAL A 21 -48.78 -21.14 79.33
C VAL A 21 -49.98 -21.89 79.89
N LEU A 22 -49.89 -22.17 81.18
CA LEU A 22 -50.99 -22.62 82.03
C LEU A 22 -52.10 -21.54 81.98
N ALA A 23 -53.26 -21.86 81.41
CA ALA A 23 -54.42 -20.97 81.43
C ALA A 23 -55.65 -21.68 82.03
N LYS A 24 -56.05 -21.11 83.17
CA LYS A 24 -57.24 -21.35 84.00
C LYS A 24 -58.54 -21.34 83.18
N GLU A 25 -59.47 -22.24 83.53
CA GLU A 25 -60.82 -22.38 82.97
C GLU A 25 -61.60 -21.06 82.86
N GLY A 26 -62.20 -20.84 81.68
CA GLY A 26 -63.16 -19.78 81.40
C GLY A 26 -63.79 -19.94 80.01
N SER A 27 -64.92 -20.66 79.95
CA SER A 27 -66.06 -20.51 79.01
C SER A 27 -65.79 -20.11 77.54
N GLY A 28 -65.84 -21.12 76.65
CA GLY A 28 -66.57 -21.00 75.38
C GLY A 28 -65.78 -20.59 74.13
N GLY A 29 -65.23 -21.58 73.42
CA GLY A 29 -64.63 -21.44 72.09
C GLY A 29 -63.40 -22.33 71.96
N MET A 30 -63.10 -22.85 70.76
CA MET A 30 -61.83 -23.55 70.54
C MET A 30 -60.69 -22.63 71.01
N PRO A 31 -59.85 -23.01 72.00
CA PRO A 31 -58.85 -22.12 72.61
C PRO A 31 -57.76 -21.64 71.64
N GLN A 32 -57.81 -22.09 70.39
CA GLN A 32 -56.94 -21.71 69.28
C GLN A 32 -57.45 -20.49 68.50
N LEU A 33 -58.71 -20.08 68.69
CA LEU A 33 -59.36 -18.97 67.98
C LEU A 33 -59.75 -17.83 68.92
N ASP A 34 -59.12 -17.73 70.09
CA ASP A 34 -59.37 -16.64 71.02
C ASP A 34 -58.66 -15.34 70.54
N PRO A 35 -59.41 -14.29 70.10
CA PRO A 35 -58.86 -13.07 69.51
C PRO A 35 -57.82 -12.35 70.39
N HIS A 36 -57.90 -12.53 71.71
CA HIS A 36 -57.01 -11.90 72.67
C HIS A 36 -55.58 -12.48 72.62
N SER A 37 -55.40 -13.71 72.13
CA SER A 37 -54.08 -14.34 71.96
C SER A 37 -53.32 -13.86 70.72
N PHE A 38 -54.02 -13.28 69.73
CA PHE A 38 -53.41 -12.82 68.47
C PHE A 38 -52.77 -11.43 68.56
N ALA A 39 -53.23 -10.56 69.45
CA ALA A 39 -52.73 -9.18 69.53
C ALA A 39 -51.22 -9.10 69.88
N PRO A 40 -50.68 -9.85 70.87
CA PRO A 40 -49.25 -9.86 71.14
C PRO A 40 -48.42 -10.45 69.98
N GLN A 41 -48.95 -11.47 69.30
CA GLN A 41 -48.31 -12.09 68.13
C GLN A 41 -48.21 -11.12 66.96
N LEU A 42 -49.25 -10.31 66.71
CA LEU A 42 -49.25 -9.28 65.68
C LEU A 42 -48.26 -8.15 65.97
N VAL A 43 -48.10 -7.75 67.24
CA VAL A 43 -47.10 -6.75 67.62
C VAL A 43 -45.69 -7.28 67.35
N TRP A 44 -45.38 -8.52 67.74
CA TRP A 44 -44.05 -9.09 67.49
C TRP A 44 -43.81 -9.37 66.01
N LEU A 45 -44.84 -9.78 65.26
CA LEU A 45 -44.80 -9.89 63.80
C LEU A 45 -44.48 -8.54 63.17
N ALA A 46 -45.12 -7.45 63.61
CA ALA A 46 -44.85 -6.10 63.11
C ALA A 46 -43.42 -5.66 63.43
N VAL A 47 -42.90 -5.93 64.63
CA VAL A 47 -41.51 -5.64 65.01
C VAL A 47 -40.52 -6.42 64.14
N ALA A 48 -40.74 -7.73 63.96
CA ALA A 48 -39.88 -8.57 63.11
C ALA A 48 -39.94 -8.14 61.63
N PHE A 49 -41.14 -7.80 61.13
CA PHE A 49 -41.33 -7.30 59.79
C PHE A 49 -40.63 -5.96 59.58
N LEU A 50 -40.72 -5.03 60.54
CA LEU A 50 -40.04 -3.74 60.48
C LEU A 50 -38.52 -3.91 60.51
N ALA A 51 -38.01 -4.80 61.37
CA ALA A 51 -36.59 -5.13 61.42
C ALA A 51 -36.10 -5.69 60.09
N LEU A 52 -36.84 -6.65 59.50
CA LEU A 52 -36.53 -7.20 58.18
C LEU A 52 -36.60 -6.12 57.08
N TYR A 53 -37.61 -5.27 57.11
CA TYR A 53 -37.78 -4.16 56.16
C TYR A 53 -36.59 -3.21 56.19
N LEU A 54 -36.12 -2.83 57.38
CA LEU A 54 -34.94 -1.97 57.53
C LEU A 54 -33.69 -2.64 56.98
N VAL A 55 -33.49 -3.94 57.23
CA VAL A 55 -32.36 -4.70 56.67
C VAL A 55 -32.43 -4.74 55.15
N MET A 56 -33.61 -5.02 54.56
CA MET A 56 -33.79 -5.06 53.11
C MET A 56 -33.59 -3.69 52.46
N SER A 57 -34.17 -2.65 53.07
CA SER A 57 -34.02 -1.25 52.65
C SER A 57 -32.55 -0.82 52.63
N ARG A 58 -31.79 -1.19 53.65
CA ARG A 58 -30.44 -0.66 53.88
C ARG A 58 -29.33 -1.52 53.29
N LEU A 59 -29.54 -2.82 53.05
CA LEU A 59 -28.51 -3.73 52.53
C LEU A 59 -28.87 -4.29 51.15
N ALA A 60 -30.07 -4.85 50.98
CA ALA A 60 -30.40 -5.57 49.76
C ALA A 60 -30.59 -4.64 48.55
N VAL A 61 -31.36 -3.56 48.71
CA VAL A 61 -31.60 -2.57 47.65
C VAL A 61 -30.29 -1.90 47.18
N PRO A 62 -29.43 -1.34 48.06
CA PRO A 62 -28.20 -0.70 47.60
C PRO A 62 -27.21 -1.68 46.94
N ALA A 63 -27.13 -2.93 47.39
CA ALA A 63 -26.27 -3.93 46.76
C ALA A 63 -26.68 -4.25 45.30
N ILE A 64 -27.99 -4.28 45.04
CA ILE A 64 -28.53 -4.48 43.68
C ILE A 64 -28.27 -3.23 42.83
N SER A 65 -28.49 -2.03 43.38
CA SER A 65 -28.20 -0.76 42.69
C SER A 65 -26.72 -0.68 42.28
N ASP A 66 -25.78 -0.93 43.19
CA ASP A 66 -24.35 -0.87 42.87
C ASP A 66 -23.97 -1.85 41.74
N THR A 67 -24.59 -3.02 41.70
CA THR A 67 -24.35 -3.98 40.61
C THR A 67 -24.91 -3.49 39.27
N LEU A 68 -26.09 -2.86 39.27
CA LEU A 68 -26.68 -2.26 38.07
C LEU A 68 -25.85 -1.08 37.58
N ASP A 69 -25.44 -0.20 38.48
CA ASP A 69 -24.63 0.98 38.17
C ASP A 69 -23.27 0.58 37.60
N ARG A 70 -22.61 -0.44 38.16
CA ARG A 70 -21.37 -1.01 37.61
C ARG A 70 -21.55 -1.58 36.21
N ARG A 71 -22.65 -2.30 35.97
CA ARG A 71 -22.95 -2.83 34.63
C ARG A 71 -23.21 -1.70 33.64
N GLN A 72 -23.99 -0.71 34.03
CA GLN A 72 -24.29 0.45 33.20
C GLN A 72 -23.01 1.23 32.87
N ALA A 73 -22.16 1.49 33.87
CA ALA A 73 -20.88 2.15 33.67
C ALA A 73 -19.95 1.35 32.75
N LYS A 74 -19.92 0.02 32.88
CA LYS A 74 -19.14 -0.84 31.98
C LYS A 74 -19.68 -0.80 30.55
N ILE A 75 -21.00 -0.88 30.37
CA ILE A 75 -21.63 -0.81 29.03
C ILE A 75 -21.33 0.54 28.39
N GLN A 76 -21.49 1.64 29.13
CA GLN A 76 -21.18 2.96 28.61
C GLN A 76 -19.70 3.08 28.23
N GLY A 77 -18.79 2.61 29.09
CA GLY A 77 -17.35 2.61 28.80
C GLY A 77 -16.99 1.76 27.58
N ASP A 78 -17.62 0.60 27.42
CA ASP A 78 -17.41 -0.29 26.26
C ASP A 78 -17.96 0.37 24.98
N LEU A 79 -19.10 1.07 25.04
CA LEU A 79 -19.67 1.83 23.92
C LEU A 79 -18.78 3.01 23.52
N ASP A 80 -18.34 3.82 24.48
CA ASP A 80 -17.46 4.97 24.24
C ASP A 80 -16.12 4.51 23.64
N ALA A 81 -15.56 3.41 24.14
CA ALA A 81 -14.34 2.81 23.60
C ALA A 81 -14.54 2.30 22.17
N ALA A 82 -15.68 1.67 21.89
CA ALA A 82 -16.02 1.19 20.55
C ALA A 82 -16.25 2.35 19.56
N GLU A 83 -16.91 3.42 19.99
CA GLU A 83 -17.08 4.63 19.17
C GLU A 83 -15.74 5.29 18.85
N LYS A 84 -14.87 5.43 19.86
CA LYS A 84 -13.52 5.96 19.66
C LYS A 84 -12.70 5.09 18.71
N ALA A 85 -12.70 3.78 18.91
CA ALA A 85 -11.99 2.85 18.02
C ALA A 85 -12.53 2.91 16.58
N ASN A 86 -13.84 3.06 16.41
CA ASN A 86 -14.46 3.25 15.09
C ASN A 86 -14.04 4.58 14.46
N ALA A 87 -14.02 5.68 15.22
CA ALA A 87 -13.58 6.98 14.74
C ALA A 87 -12.10 6.97 14.32
N ASP A 88 -11.23 6.39 15.15
CA ASP A 88 -9.81 6.24 14.85
C ASP A 88 -9.58 5.38 13.60
N THR A 89 -10.31 4.26 13.47
CA THR A 89 -10.24 3.38 12.30
C THR A 89 -10.69 4.11 11.03
N ARG A 90 -11.80 4.86 11.08
CA ARG A 90 -12.26 5.67 9.94
C ARG A 90 -11.23 6.72 9.54
N GLY A 91 -10.59 7.38 10.51
CA GLY A 91 -9.49 8.31 10.27
C GLY A 91 -8.28 7.64 9.60
N LEU A 92 -7.90 6.45 10.07
CA LEU A 92 -6.80 5.67 9.49
C LEU A 92 -7.11 5.21 8.07
N VAL A 93 -8.34 4.75 7.79
CA VAL A 93 -8.77 4.35 6.45
C VAL A 93 -8.70 5.56 5.50
N ALA A 94 -9.23 6.71 5.91
CA ALA A 94 -9.16 7.93 5.10
C ALA A 94 -7.71 8.37 4.82
N ALA A 95 -6.83 8.30 5.82
CA ALA A 95 -5.41 8.61 5.64
C ALA A 95 -4.70 7.59 4.74
N TYR A 96 -5.05 6.30 4.85
CA TYR A 96 -4.51 5.23 4.01
C TYR A 96 -4.94 5.40 2.55
N ASP A 97 -6.23 5.65 2.31
CA ASP A 97 -6.76 5.89 0.96
C ASP A 97 -6.12 7.13 0.32
N LYS A 98 -5.94 8.20 1.11
CA LYS A 98 -5.21 9.39 0.65
C LYS A 98 -3.78 9.06 0.27
N LYS A 99 -3.02 8.35 1.13
CA LYS A 99 -1.64 7.93 0.80
C LYS A 99 -1.59 7.07 -0.46
N LEU A 100 -2.56 6.19 -0.66
CA LEU A 100 -2.63 5.35 -1.85
C LEU A 100 -2.90 6.18 -3.11
N ALA A 101 -3.77 7.18 -3.02
CA ALA A 101 -4.03 8.12 -4.11
C ALA A 101 -2.79 8.96 -4.44
N ASP A 102 -2.15 9.56 -3.43
CA ASP A 102 -0.94 10.37 -3.57
C ASP A 102 0.20 9.54 -4.20
N THR A 103 0.42 8.31 -3.71
CA THR A 103 1.46 7.40 -4.25
C THR A 103 1.19 7.03 -5.70
N ARG A 104 -0.08 6.80 -6.07
CA ARG A 104 -0.47 6.53 -7.47
C ARG A 104 -0.24 7.75 -8.36
N GLU A 105 -0.46 8.95 -7.86
CA GLU A 105 -0.17 10.18 -8.59
C GLU A 105 1.32 10.38 -8.78
N GLU A 106 2.13 10.20 -7.72
CA GLU A 106 3.59 10.26 -7.77
C GLU A 106 4.17 9.23 -8.74
N ALA A 107 3.70 7.98 -8.68
CA ALA A 107 4.11 6.95 -9.63
C ALA A 107 3.78 7.35 -11.07
N ARG A 108 2.58 7.90 -11.33
CA ARG A 108 2.21 8.39 -12.66
C ARG A 108 3.06 9.58 -13.11
N LYS A 109 3.42 10.50 -12.20
CA LYS A 109 4.34 11.61 -12.49
C LYS A 109 5.72 11.09 -12.87
N LEU A 110 6.28 10.21 -12.06
CA LEU A 110 7.58 9.59 -12.31
C LEU A 110 7.60 8.83 -13.64
N MET A 111 6.56 8.07 -13.95
CA MET A 111 6.48 7.35 -15.24
C MET A 111 6.45 8.29 -16.44
N ARG A 112 5.73 9.42 -16.34
CA ARG A 112 5.73 10.43 -17.41
C ARG A 112 7.08 11.10 -17.57
N GLU A 113 7.69 11.55 -16.47
CA GLU A 113 9.01 12.19 -16.48
C GLU A 113 10.08 11.27 -17.06
N ARG A 114 10.04 9.97 -16.70
CA ARG A 114 10.96 8.96 -17.25
C ARG A 114 10.71 8.70 -18.73
N ALA A 115 9.45 8.56 -19.15
CA ALA A 115 9.11 8.36 -20.55
C ALA A 115 9.55 9.55 -21.42
N GLU A 116 9.35 10.78 -20.94
CA GLU A 116 9.81 11.99 -21.61
C GLU A 116 11.34 12.04 -21.69
N ALA A 117 12.04 11.81 -20.58
CA ALA A 117 13.50 11.76 -20.54
C ALA A 117 14.09 10.69 -21.46
N ASP A 118 13.50 9.48 -21.48
CA ASP A 118 13.94 8.38 -22.33
C ASP A 118 13.70 8.70 -23.82
N SER A 119 12.57 9.32 -24.16
CA SER A 119 12.28 9.76 -25.52
C SER A 119 13.24 10.85 -26.00
N ALA A 120 13.58 11.81 -25.12
CA ALA A 120 14.55 12.86 -25.40
C ALA A 120 15.97 12.28 -25.56
N ALA A 121 16.36 11.33 -24.72
CA ALA A 121 17.63 10.64 -24.85
C ALA A 121 17.72 9.79 -26.12
N ALA A 122 16.63 9.10 -26.49
CA ALA A 122 16.56 8.30 -27.72
C ALA A 122 16.67 9.18 -28.96
N THR A 123 15.92 10.27 -29.03
CA THR A 123 16.00 11.23 -30.15
C THR A 123 17.40 11.84 -30.27
N ALA A 124 18.00 12.27 -29.17
CA ALA A 124 19.37 12.79 -29.16
C ALA A 124 20.43 11.76 -29.61
N ARG A 125 20.25 10.49 -29.25
CA ARG A 125 21.12 9.40 -29.73
C ARG A 125 20.95 9.15 -31.22
N LEU A 126 19.71 9.16 -31.72
CA LEU A 126 19.42 8.99 -33.14
C LEU A 126 19.99 10.14 -33.97
N THR A 127 19.84 11.39 -33.53
CA THR A 127 20.44 12.54 -34.22
C THR A 127 21.96 12.44 -34.25
N ALA A 128 22.60 12.16 -33.11
CA ALA A 128 24.05 12.02 -33.04
C ALA A 128 24.57 10.85 -33.90
N LEU A 129 23.82 9.75 -34.00
CA LEU A 129 24.17 8.62 -34.84
C LEU A 129 24.01 8.95 -36.32
N ASN A 130 22.93 9.63 -36.71
CA ASN A 130 22.75 10.11 -38.08
C ASN A 130 23.84 11.09 -38.49
N ASP A 131 24.23 12.02 -37.63
CA ASP A 131 25.32 12.97 -37.91
C ASP A 131 26.66 12.24 -38.14
N LYS A 132 26.96 11.24 -37.30
CA LYS A 132 28.15 10.39 -37.48
C LYS A 132 28.09 9.59 -38.78
N LEU A 133 26.92 9.02 -39.10
CA LEU A 133 26.74 8.25 -40.32
C LEU A 133 26.94 9.12 -41.56
N ASN A 134 26.35 10.33 -41.57
CA ASN A 134 26.51 11.30 -42.64
C ASN A 134 27.98 11.74 -42.82
N ALA A 135 28.69 11.95 -41.71
CA ALA A 135 30.13 12.25 -41.76
C ALA A 135 30.93 11.09 -42.36
N GLN A 136 30.67 9.84 -41.94
CA GLN A 136 31.33 8.66 -42.48
C GLN A 136 31.02 8.43 -43.97
N ILE A 137 29.79 8.68 -44.39
CA ILE A 137 29.39 8.61 -45.80
C ILE A 137 30.17 9.66 -46.60
N GLY A 138 30.23 10.91 -46.13
CA GLY A 138 30.97 11.97 -46.81
C GLY A 138 32.49 11.69 -46.87
N GLU A 139 33.08 11.09 -45.84
CA GLU A 139 34.48 10.63 -45.88
C GLU A 139 34.70 9.46 -46.84
N ALA A 140 33.79 8.49 -46.85
CA ALA A 140 33.83 7.36 -47.77
C ALA A 140 33.70 7.82 -49.23
N GLU A 141 32.80 8.75 -49.54
CA GLU A 141 32.63 9.35 -50.86
C GLU A 141 33.90 10.07 -51.33
N LYS A 142 34.54 10.86 -50.46
CA LYS A 142 35.83 11.50 -50.76
C LYS A 142 36.92 10.48 -51.04
N ARG A 143 36.99 9.40 -50.25
CA ARG A 143 37.96 8.31 -50.46
C ARG A 143 37.72 7.58 -51.77
N ILE A 144 36.46 7.27 -52.11
CA ILE A 144 36.09 6.64 -53.38
C ILE A 144 36.44 7.55 -54.55
N ALA A 145 36.15 8.85 -54.47
CA ALA A 145 36.51 9.82 -55.50
C ALA A 145 38.03 9.87 -55.72
N LYS A 146 38.81 9.94 -54.63
CA LYS A 146 40.28 9.92 -54.70
C LYS A 146 40.81 8.63 -55.32
N GLN A 147 40.31 7.47 -54.91
CA GLN A 147 40.69 6.18 -55.48
C GLN A 147 40.34 6.08 -56.96
N ARG A 148 39.17 6.60 -57.37
CA ARG A 148 38.77 6.67 -58.77
C ARG A 148 39.77 7.52 -59.57
N ASP A 149 40.13 8.69 -59.08
CA ASP A 149 41.06 9.59 -59.76
C ASP A 149 42.47 8.98 -59.85
N GLU A 150 42.94 8.30 -58.80
CA GLU A 150 44.20 7.55 -58.79
C GLU A 150 44.20 6.39 -59.79
N VAL A 151 43.12 5.60 -59.86
CA VAL A 151 42.98 4.50 -60.84
C VAL A 151 42.94 5.05 -62.27
N MET A 152 42.21 6.14 -62.52
CA MET A 152 42.15 6.75 -63.84
C MET A 152 43.52 7.30 -64.27
N ALA A 153 44.26 7.93 -63.37
CA ALA A 153 45.63 8.38 -63.63
C ALA A 153 46.58 7.20 -63.91
N GLY A 154 46.45 6.11 -63.14
CA GLY A 154 47.19 4.87 -63.35
C GLY A 154 46.90 4.21 -64.70
N LEU A 155 45.62 4.16 -65.12
CA LEU A 155 45.23 3.68 -66.46
C LEU A 155 45.83 4.55 -67.56
N GLU A 156 45.81 5.87 -67.41
CA GLU A 156 46.41 6.78 -68.40
C GLU A 156 47.92 6.56 -68.53
N GLN A 157 48.62 6.35 -67.42
CA GLN A 157 50.04 6.04 -67.44
C GLN A 157 50.31 4.67 -68.08
N MET A 158 49.55 3.64 -67.72
CA MET A 158 49.68 2.30 -68.31
C MET A 158 49.40 2.32 -69.82
N ALA A 159 48.42 3.11 -70.28
CA ALA A 159 48.13 3.29 -71.69
C ALA A 159 49.28 4.00 -72.44
N LYS A 160 49.94 4.98 -71.82
CA LYS A 160 51.15 5.63 -72.37
C LYS A 160 52.31 4.65 -72.48
N ASP A 161 52.54 3.85 -71.44
CA ASP A 161 53.64 2.88 -71.41
C ASP A 161 53.45 1.78 -72.47
N ILE A 162 52.25 1.20 -72.56
CA ILE A 162 51.89 0.21 -73.60
C ILE A 162 51.99 0.86 -75.00
N GLY A 163 51.47 2.07 -75.18
CA GLY A 163 51.53 2.79 -76.45
C GLY A 163 52.97 3.04 -76.91
N HIS A 164 53.87 3.41 -75.99
CA HIS A 164 55.29 3.59 -76.27
C HIS A 164 55.95 2.25 -76.64
N GLU A 165 55.67 1.17 -75.90
CA GLU A 165 56.25 -0.15 -76.20
C GLU A 165 55.79 -0.70 -77.56
N VAL A 166 54.49 -0.55 -77.88
CA VAL A 166 53.94 -0.94 -79.18
C VAL A 166 54.55 -0.10 -80.32
N TYR A 167 54.68 1.22 -80.15
CA TYR A 167 55.28 2.10 -81.15
C TYR A 167 56.77 1.78 -81.38
N ALA A 168 57.53 1.52 -80.31
CA ALA A 168 58.94 1.15 -80.40
C ALA A 168 59.13 -0.18 -81.16
N LYS A 169 58.27 -1.17 -80.91
CA LYS A 169 58.31 -2.46 -81.64
C LYS A 169 57.92 -2.35 -83.12
N LEU A 170 57.05 -1.41 -83.50
CA LEU A 170 56.60 -1.22 -84.89
C LEU A 170 57.49 -0.30 -85.73
N SER A 171 58.04 0.77 -85.14
CA SER A 171 58.79 1.80 -85.88
C SER A 171 60.30 1.60 -85.86
N GLY A 172 60.83 0.78 -84.93
CA GLY A 172 62.27 0.58 -84.76
C GLY A 172 63.03 1.80 -84.22
N GLN A 173 62.33 2.88 -83.84
CA GLN A 173 62.88 4.07 -83.22
C GLN A 173 62.14 4.40 -81.90
N PRO A 174 62.80 5.07 -80.92
CA PRO A 174 62.12 5.49 -79.70
C PRO A 174 61.05 6.53 -80.04
N ALA A 175 59.89 6.40 -79.41
CA ALA A 175 58.75 7.27 -79.66
C ALA A 175 58.97 8.66 -79.02
N ASP A 176 58.59 9.74 -79.71
CA ASP A 176 58.57 11.07 -79.10
C ASP A 176 57.50 11.13 -78.01
N GLN A 177 57.95 11.12 -76.75
CA GLN A 177 57.11 11.04 -75.57
C GLN A 177 56.10 12.20 -75.47
N THR A 178 56.43 13.37 -76.01
CA THR A 178 55.57 14.56 -75.93
C THR A 178 54.39 14.47 -76.90
N ALA A 179 54.62 13.99 -78.13
CA ALA A 179 53.58 13.80 -79.14
C ALA A 179 52.64 12.64 -78.80
N LEU A 180 53.17 11.55 -78.22
CA LEU A 180 52.37 10.40 -77.78
C LEU A 180 51.48 10.72 -76.57
N ALA A 181 52.02 11.42 -75.57
CA ALA A 181 51.23 11.86 -74.43
C ALA A 181 50.06 12.76 -74.84
N ALA A 182 50.26 13.66 -75.82
CA ALA A 182 49.19 14.50 -76.35
C ALA A 182 48.09 13.71 -77.09
N LYS A 183 48.45 12.65 -77.83
CA LYS A 183 47.50 11.80 -78.56
C LYS A 183 46.72 10.86 -77.63
N VAL A 184 47.37 10.30 -76.62
CA VAL A 184 46.71 9.48 -75.60
C VAL A 184 45.73 10.32 -74.77
N ALA A 185 46.13 11.51 -74.35
CA ALA A 185 45.24 12.42 -73.61
C ALA A 185 44.01 12.86 -74.45
N ALA A 186 44.18 13.07 -75.76
CA ALA A 186 43.07 13.36 -76.67
C ALA A 186 42.12 12.16 -76.84
N ALA A 187 42.65 10.93 -76.91
CA ALA A 187 41.84 9.72 -77.00
C ALA A 187 41.03 9.44 -75.71
N VAL A 188 41.64 9.66 -74.54
CA VAL A 188 40.98 9.50 -73.22
C VAL A 188 39.84 10.53 -73.05
N LYS A 189 40.00 11.77 -73.53
CA LYS A 189 38.92 12.78 -73.52
C LYS A 189 37.85 12.56 -74.60
N GLY A 190 38.21 11.96 -75.74
CA GLY A 190 37.32 11.76 -76.88
C GLY A 190 36.39 10.54 -76.78
N GLY A 191 36.77 9.52 -76.00
CA GLY A 191 36.02 8.27 -75.86
C GLY A 191 34.84 8.28 -74.87
N GLY A 192 34.52 9.43 -74.27
CA GLY A 192 33.47 9.58 -73.26
C GLY A 192 32.11 10.08 -73.77
N ARG A 193 31.79 9.86 -75.06
CA ARG A 193 30.43 10.07 -75.61
C ARG A 193 29.67 8.75 -75.68
#